data_AF-A0A0G0AJ99-F1
#
_entry.id   AF-A0A0G0AJ99-F1
#
_cell.length_a   1.000
_cell.length_b   1.000
_cell.length_c   1.000
_cell.angle_alpha   90.00
_cell.angle_beta   90.00
_cell.angle_gamma   90.00
#
_symmetry.space_group_name_H-M   'P 1'
#
loop_
_entity.id
_entity.type
_entity.pdbx_description
1 polymer ?
#
loop_
_entity_poly.entity_id
_entity_poly.type
_entity_poly.pdbx_seq_one_letter_code
_entity_poly.pdbx_strand_id
1 'polypeptide(L)'
;MLGPFLKVFNRWSINLDGVAVVFPLPFLLLHYIPGLSTLRAPSRFTPIFVFLACIVTAYIFDFLIKKVGKKKSLILIITLFIVFFLDQFYVIPTKLNQEIPTKIYYYLKDKPQGTVLEIPFTVRDGFNYIGFVHAIQPMAGQLIHGKPIIGGYIARVPDSIFDYYKSLKFIGYLAKIIDKGNYNPLREKSGNINLFPYPYPINTAKNEIQSLNIKYVILKNDEKYSNYLVNLFKELGFVQRQREINYLLLGK
;
A
#
# COMPACT_ATOMS: atom_id res chain seq x y z
N MET A 1 -0.90 10.87 13.46
CA MET A 1 -0.74 9.60 14.21
C MET A 1 0.45 9.75 15.14
N LEU A 2 0.19 9.68 16.45
CA LEU A 2 1.22 9.61 17.48
C LEU A 2 1.93 8.26 17.34
N GLY A 3 3.26 8.29 17.15
CA GLY A 3 4.10 7.09 17.14
C GLY A 3 4.87 6.97 18.46
N PRO A 4 5.87 6.08 18.55
CA PRO A 4 6.73 5.99 19.75
C PRO A 4 7.62 7.22 19.97
N PHE A 5 7.74 8.10 18.97
CA PHE A 5 8.52 9.33 19.03
C PHE A 5 7.63 10.56 18.83
N LEU A 6 8.00 11.65 19.50
CA LEU A 6 7.36 12.95 19.34
C LEU A 6 7.55 13.46 17.90
N LYS A 7 6.47 13.97 17.30
CA LYS A 7 6.52 14.61 15.98
C LYS A 7 6.32 16.11 16.13
N VAL A 8 7.32 16.89 15.77
CA VAL A 8 7.27 18.37 15.72
C VAL A 8 7.38 18.79 14.26
N PHE A 9 6.42 19.58 13.76
CA PHE A 9 6.30 19.92 12.33
C PHE A 9 6.39 18.68 11.42
N ASN A 10 5.80 17.57 11.86
CA ASN A 10 5.77 16.30 11.16
C ASN A 10 7.16 15.64 10.91
N ARG A 11 8.21 16.11 11.60
CA ARG A 11 9.52 15.45 11.70
C ARG A 11 9.61 14.71 13.05
N TRP A 12 10.19 13.52 13.05
CA TRP A 12 10.38 12.69 14.25
C TRP A 12 11.78 12.82 14.86
N SER A 13 12.71 13.43 14.12
CA SER A 13 14.05 13.79 14.58
C SER A 13 14.33 15.27 14.33
N ILE A 14 15.03 15.91 15.25
CA ILE A 14 15.59 17.26 15.10
C ILE A 14 17.09 17.07 14.86
N ASN A 15 17.61 17.66 13.79
CA ASN A 15 19.04 17.61 13.50
C ASN A 15 19.72 18.79 14.23
N LEU A 16 20.59 18.48 15.19
CA LEU A 16 21.43 19.44 15.90
C LEU A 16 22.87 19.13 15.48
N ASP A 17 23.47 20.00 14.66
CA ASP A 17 24.87 19.91 14.21
C ASP A 17 25.30 18.54 13.67
N GLY A 18 24.45 17.92 12.84
CA GLY A 18 24.73 16.63 12.22
C GLY A 18 24.26 15.42 13.05
N VAL A 19 23.78 15.64 14.27
CA VAL A 19 23.25 14.59 15.15
C VAL A 19 21.72 14.61 15.14
N ALA A 20 21.11 13.50 14.70
CA ALA A 20 19.66 13.33 14.72
C ALA A 20 19.19 12.98 16.14
N VAL A 21 18.59 13.95 16.83
CA VAL A 21 17.99 13.77 18.15
C VAL A 21 16.52 13.38 18.02
N VAL A 22 16.13 12.29 18.68
CA VAL A 22 14.75 11.78 18.73
C VAL A 22 14.22 11.85 20.16
N PHE A 23 13.00 12.33 20.34
CA PHE A 23 12.34 12.39 21.65
C PHE A 23 11.38 11.21 21.80
N PRO A 24 11.72 10.21 22.63
CA PRO A 24 10.83 9.08 22.88
C PRO A 24 9.62 9.51 23.69
N LEU A 25 8.44 9.04 23.30
CA LEU A 25 7.20 9.18 24.07
C LEU A 25 7.06 8.00 25.06
N PRO A 26 6.23 8.14 26.12
CA PRO A 26 6.01 7.06 27.09
C PRO A 26 5.56 5.73 26.46
N PHE A 27 4.91 5.79 25.29
CA PHE A 27 4.49 4.61 24.52
C PHE A 27 5.65 3.73 24.05
N LEU A 28 6.87 4.26 23.96
CA LEU A 28 8.05 3.46 23.66
C LEU A 28 8.32 2.42 24.76
N LEU A 29 8.02 2.74 26.02
CA LEU A 29 8.19 1.79 27.14
C LEU A 29 7.28 0.57 27.00
N LEU A 30 6.06 0.76 26.48
CA LEU A 30 5.11 -0.33 26.23
C LEU A 30 5.61 -1.34 25.18
N HIS A 31 6.56 -0.94 24.33
CA HIS A 31 7.16 -1.84 23.34
C HIS A 31 7.95 -2.99 24.00
N TYR A 32 8.60 -2.71 25.14
CA TYR A 32 9.47 -3.65 25.84
C TYR A 32 8.70 -4.60 26.77
N ILE A 33 7.41 -4.35 27.01
CA ILE A 33 6.58 -5.23 27.83
C ILE A 33 5.96 -6.31 26.94
N PRO A 34 6.28 -7.60 27.16
CA PRO A 34 5.71 -8.69 26.36
C PRO A 34 4.17 -8.68 26.46
N GLY A 35 3.50 -8.84 25.32
CA GLY A 35 2.03 -8.75 25.21
C GLY A 35 1.49 -7.32 24.96
N LEU A 36 2.19 -6.27 25.39
CA LEU A 36 1.80 -4.86 25.18
C LEU A 36 2.49 -4.19 23.98
N SER A 37 3.37 -4.91 23.29
CA SER A 37 4.09 -4.41 22.11
C SER A 37 3.16 -3.96 20.96
N THR A 38 1.92 -4.43 20.95
CA THR A 38 0.86 -4.03 20.00
C THR A 38 0.26 -2.65 20.29
N LEU A 39 0.48 -2.12 21.51
CA LEU A 39 0.03 -0.80 21.96
C LEU A 39 0.96 0.34 21.52
N ARG A 40 2.05 0.03 20.80
CA ARG A 40 3.00 1.00 20.22
C ARG A 40 2.39 2.05 19.29
N ALA A 41 1.14 1.87 18.88
CA ALA A 41 0.37 2.80 18.06
C ALA A 41 -0.84 3.31 18.86
N PRO A 42 -0.70 4.40 19.63
CA PRO A 42 -1.76 4.99 20.45
C PRO A 42 -3.07 5.23 19.69
N SER A 43 -2.99 5.50 18.38
CA SER A 43 -4.16 5.64 17.50
C SER A 43 -5.09 4.41 17.50
N ARG A 44 -4.64 3.24 17.94
CA ARG A 44 -5.49 2.05 18.08
C ARG A 44 -6.52 2.18 19.21
N PHE A 45 -6.30 3.08 20.16
CA PHE A 45 -7.24 3.38 21.24
C PHE A 45 -8.26 4.46 20.88
N THR A 46 -8.15 5.08 19.70
CA THR A 46 -9.11 6.09 19.23
C THR A 46 -10.57 5.59 19.32
N PRO A 47 -10.91 4.33 18.93
CA PRO A 47 -12.29 3.85 19.07
C PRO A 47 -12.79 3.85 20.53
N ILE A 48 -11.95 3.46 21.50
CA ILE A 48 -12.31 3.45 22.92
C ILE A 48 -12.52 4.88 23.42
N PHE A 49 -11.61 5.79 23.06
CA PHE A 49 -11.72 7.19 23.41
C PHE A 49 -13.00 7.81 22.83
N VAL A 50 -13.29 7.57 21.55
CA VAL A 50 -14.51 8.05 20.88
C VAL A 50 -15.76 7.47 21.55
N PHE A 51 -15.77 6.19 21.88
CA PHE A 51 -16.89 5.55 22.58
C PHE A 51 -17.18 6.21 23.94
N LEU A 52 -16.15 6.42 24.77
CA LEU A 52 -16.29 7.12 26.04
C LEU A 52 -16.71 8.57 25.86
N ALA A 53 -16.16 9.26 24.86
CA ALA A 53 -16.57 10.63 24.52
C ALA A 53 -18.05 10.68 24.14
N CYS A 54 -18.57 9.73 23.35
CA CYS A 54 -20.00 9.65 23.02
C CYS A 54 -20.88 9.55 24.28
N ILE A 55 -20.49 8.75 25.27
CA ILE A 55 -21.22 8.63 26.55
C ILE A 55 -21.25 9.97 27.28
N VAL A 56 -20.07 10.60 27.46
CA VAL A 56 -19.97 11.91 28.13
C VAL A 56 -20.78 12.98 27.40
N THR A 57 -20.67 13.03 26.07
CA THR A 57 -21.43 13.94 25.21
C THR A 57 -22.93 13.72 25.33
N ALA A 58 -23.40 12.47 25.44
CA ALA A 58 -24.82 12.17 25.65
C ALA A 58 -25.34 12.76 26.98
N TYR A 59 -24.59 12.61 28.07
CA TYR A 59 -24.94 13.22 29.36
C TYR A 59 -24.95 14.75 29.30
N ILE A 60 -23.98 15.35 28.61
CA ILE A 60 -23.94 16.81 28.40
C ILE A 60 -25.19 17.26 27.63
N PHE A 61 -25.58 16.54 26.57
CA PHE A 61 -26.79 16.86 25.82
C PHE A 61 -28.06 16.69 26.65
N ASP A 62 -28.19 15.61 27.41
CA ASP A 62 -29.33 15.41 28.32
C ASP A 62 -29.46 16.57 29.32
N PHE A 63 -28.33 16.98 29.93
CA PHE A 63 -28.29 18.11 30.85
C PHE A 63 -28.69 19.44 30.18
N LEU A 64 -28.18 19.71 28.97
CA LEU A 64 -28.51 20.93 28.22
C LEU A 64 -29.97 20.95 27.79
N ILE A 65 -30.50 19.83 27.30
CA ILE A 65 -31.89 19.69 26.87
C ILE A 65 -32.84 19.90 28.04
N LYS A 66 -32.55 19.31 29.21
CA LYS A 66 -33.37 19.49 30.42
C LYS A 66 -33.41 20.93 30.93
N LYS A 67 -32.37 21.72 30.67
CA LYS A 67 -32.28 23.12 31.09
C LYS A 67 -32.96 24.11 30.15
N VAL A 68 -33.35 23.69 28.95
CA VAL A 68 -33.98 24.57 27.95
C VAL A 68 -35.41 24.14 27.66
N GLY A 69 -36.27 25.10 27.32
CA GLY A 69 -37.65 24.78 26.93
C GLY A 69 -37.71 23.93 25.65
N LYS A 70 -38.82 23.17 25.47
CA LYS A 70 -39.03 22.23 24.35
C LYS A 70 -38.66 22.81 22.97
N LYS A 71 -39.02 24.06 22.68
CA LYS A 71 -38.69 24.73 21.41
C LYS A 71 -37.18 24.85 21.18
N LYS A 72 -36.40 25.25 22.20
CA LYS A 72 -34.94 25.41 22.10
C LYS A 72 -34.23 24.06 21.99
N SER A 73 -34.73 23.04 22.69
CA SER A 73 -34.23 21.67 22.55
C SER A 73 -34.45 21.12 21.13
N LEU A 74 -35.64 21.33 20.55
CA LEU A 74 -35.92 20.91 19.19
C LEU A 74 -35.01 21.60 18.18
N ILE A 75 -34.79 22.92 18.34
CA ILE A 75 -33.85 23.67 17.49
C ILE A 75 -32.44 23.08 17.60
N LEU A 76 -31.94 22.81 18.81
CA LEU A 76 -30.62 22.21 19.01
C LEU A 76 -30.48 20.85 18.29
N ILE A 77 -31.48 19.97 18.42
CA ILE A 77 -31.48 18.65 17.78
C ILE A 77 -31.46 18.80 16.25
N ILE A 78 -32.31 19.68 15.70
CA ILE A 78 -32.36 19.96 14.26
C ILE A 78 -31.02 20.52 13.78
N THR A 79 -30.41 21.46 14.52
CA THR A 79 -29.11 22.03 14.16
C THR A 79 -28.02 20.96 14.13
N LEU A 80 -27.95 20.09 15.15
CA LEU A 80 -26.98 18.98 15.18
C LEU A 80 -27.18 18.00 14.02
N PHE A 81 -28.44 17.70 13.71
CA PHE A 81 -28.78 16.85 12.58
C PHE A 81 -28.30 17.47 11.25
N ILE A 82 -28.58 18.76 11.05
CA ILE A 82 -28.10 19.48 9.85
C ILE A 82 -26.57 19.48 9.79
N VAL A 83 -25.87 19.76 10.89
CA VAL A 83 -24.40 19.73 10.94
C VAL A 83 -23.87 18.33 10.58
N PHE A 84 -24.46 17.27 11.12
CA PHE A 84 -24.10 15.89 10.77
C PHE A 84 -24.25 15.63 9.27
N PHE A 85 -25.38 16.02 8.68
CA PHE A 85 -25.57 15.83 7.24
C PHE A 85 -24.59 16.66 6.42
N LEU A 86 -24.36 17.93 6.76
CA LEU A 86 -23.38 18.76 6.06
C LEU A 86 -21.97 18.17 6.11
N ASP A 87 -21.57 17.62 7.26
CA ASP A 87 -20.30 16.92 7.45
C ASP A 87 -20.21 15.66 6.57
N GLN A 88 -21.27 14.85 6.51
CA GLN A 88 -21.28 13.63 5.70
C GLN A 88 -21.38 13.89 4.19
N PHE A 89 -22.03 14.98 3.78
CA PHE A 89 -22.12 15.36 2.36
C PHE A 89 -20.81 15.94 1.81
N TYR A 90 -19.89 16.39 2.67
CA TYR A 90 -18.61 16.93 2.25
C TYR A 90 -17.64 15.80 1.87
N VAL A 91 -17.84 15.22 0.68
CA VAL A 91 -16.89 14.28 0.08
C VAL A 91 -15.80 15.07 -0.64
N ILE A 92 -14.63 15.18 -0.02
CA ILE A 92 -13.44 15.65 -0.74
C ILE A 92 -13.09 14.57 -1.77
N PRO A 93 -13.17 14.82 -3.08
CA PRO A 93 -12.78 13.83 -4.07
C PRO A 93 -11.29 13.54 -3.91
N THR A 94 -10.97 12.40 -3.32
CA THR A 94 -9.59 11.94 -3.24
C THR A 94 -9.18 11.50 -4.63
N LYS A 95 -8.34 12.28 -5.31
CA LYS A 95 -7.73 11.85 -6.56
C LYS A 95 -6.96 10.56 -6.28
N LEU A 96 -7.27 9.48 -7.00
CA LEU A 96 -6.41 8.31 -7.03
C LEU A 96 -5.06 8.80 -7.56
N ASN A 97 -4.06 8.85 -6.69
CA ASN A 97 -2.74 9.40 -7.02
C ASN A 97 -1.97 8.54 -8.03
N GLN A 98 -2.53 7.41 -8.48
CA GLN A 98 -1.85 6.50 -9.39
C GLN A 98 -2.79 6.01 -10.48
N GLU A 99 -2.38 6.25 -11.73
CA GLU A 99 -3.07 5.77 -12.92
C GLU A 99 -2.88 4.26 -13.06
N ILE A 100 -3.99 3.56 -13.25
CA ILE A 100 -4.05 2.10 -13.45
C ILE A 100 -4.41 1.78 -14.91
N PRO A 101 -3.83 0.72 -15.51
CA PRO A 101 -4.05 0.37 -16.91
C PRO A 101 -5.37 -0.39 -17.10
N THR A 102 -6.48 0.33 -16.97
CA THR A 102 -7.83 -0.23 -16.99
C THR A 102 -8.15 -0.96 -18.29
N LYS A 103 -7.74 -0.44 -19.46
CA LYS A 103 -7.99 -1.11 -20.75
C LYS A 103 -7.21 -2.42 -20.86
N ILE A 104 -5.97 -2.49 -20.36
CA ILE A 104 -5.19 -3.73 -20.31
C ILE A 104 -5.89 -4.75 -19.38
N TYR A 105 -6.39 -4.33 -18.22
CA TYR A 105 -7.11 -5.23 -17.31
C TYR A 105 -8.35 -5.82 -17.96
N TYR A 106 -9.20 -5.01 -18.58
CA TYR A 106 -10.38 -5.51 -19.29
C TYR A 106 -9.99 -6.38 -20.50
N TYR A 107 -8.95 -6.02 -21.24
CA TYR A 107 -8.45 -6.85 -22.33
C TYR A 107 -8.03 -8.25 -21.87
N LEU A 108 -7.40 -8.35 -20.69
CA LEU A 108 -6.99 -9.63 -20.12
C LEU A 108 -8.14 -10.48 -19.64
N LYS A 109 -9.32 -9.90 -19.32
CA LYS A 109 -10.47 -10.65 -18.81
C LYS A 109 -10.83 -11.84 -19.71
N ASP A 110 -10.91 -11.60 -21.01
CA ASP A 110 -11.34 -12.60 -22.00
C ASP A 110 -10.19 -13.45 -22.57
N LYS A 111 -8.97 -13.31 -22.03
CA LYS A 111 -7.81 -14.11 -22.45
C LYS A 111 -7.71 -15.44 -21.71
N PRO A 112 -7.05 -16.45 -22.31
CA PRO A 112 -6.81 -17.75 -21.68
C PRO A 112 -6.26 -17.64 -20.26
N GLN A 113 -6.50 -18.68 -19.46
CA GLN A 113 -5.98 -18.74 -18.08
C GLN A 113 -4.46 -18.72 -18.05
N GLY A 114 -3.90 -18.00 -17.08
CA GLY A 114 -2.47 -17.82 -16.85
C GLY A 114 -2.22 -16.75 -15.79
N THR A 115 -1.08 -16.84 -15.12
CA THR A 115 -0.67 -15.88 -14.09
C THR A 115 -0.26 -14.56 -14.74
N VAL A 116 -0.69 -13.45 -14.15
CA VAL A 116 -0.32 -12.08 -14.53
C VAL A 116 0.77 -11.58 -13.59
N LEU A 117 1.94 -11.26 -14.16
CA LEU A 117 3.03 -10.59 -13.46
C LEU A 117 3.00 -9.10 -13.79
N GLU A 118 2.51 -8.28 -12.87
CA GLU A 118 2.56 -6.84 -13.02
C GLU A 118 3.84 -6.27 -12.37
N ILE A 119 4.49 -5.32 -13.02
CA ILE A 119 5.78 -4.76 -12.63
C ILE A 119 5.66 -3.24 -12.59
N PRO A 120 5.81 -2.60 -11.42
CA PRO A 120 6.28 -3.20 -10.16
C PRO A 120 5.19 -4.02 -9.44
N PHE A 121 5.61 -4.96 -8.58
CA PHE A 121 4.77 -5.70 -7.63
C PHE A 121 5.35 -5.64 -6.23
N THR A 122 4.57 -6.09 -5.25
CA THR A 122 5.02 -6.37 -3.89
C THR A 122 4.46 -7.68 -3.38
N VAL A 123 5.20 -8.41 -2.56
CA VAL A 123 4.64 -9.40 -1.63
C VAL A 123 4.75 -8.76 -0.27
N ARG A 124 3.62 -8.42 0.37
CA ARG A 124 3.65 -7.59 1.58
C ARG A 124 2.63 -8.02 2.62
N ASP A 125 3.01 -7.81 3.88
CA ASP A 125 2.08 -7.73 4.99
C ASP A 125 2.26 -6.46 5.83
N GLY A 126 1.66 -6.42 7.03
CA GLY A 126 1.77 -5.27 7.93
C GLY A 126 3.18 -5.00 8.50
N PHE A 127 4.16 -5.89 8.28
CA PHE A 127 5.46 -5.89 8.94
C PHE A 127 6.63 -6.03 7.96
N ASN A 128 6.48 -6.89 6.95
CA ASN A 128 7.50 -7.28 5.99
C ASN A 128 7.02 -7.04 4.56
N TYR A 129 7.96 -6.83 3.66
CA TYR A 129 7.68 -6.76 2.23
C TYR A 129 8.85 -7.25 1.37
N ILE A 130 8.54 -7.66 0.14
CA ILE A 130 9.48 -7.94 -0.95
C ILE A 130 8.99 -7.15 -2.17
N GLY A 131 9.92 -6.62 -2.97
CA GLY A 131 9.57 -5.79 -4.13
C GLY A 131 9.28 -4.36 -3.71
N PHE A 132 8.51 -3.65 -4.52
CA PHE A 132 8.23 -2.24 -4.26
C PHE A 132 7.03 -2.08 -3.33
N VAL A 133 7.23 -1.66 -2.09
CA VAL A 133 6.21 -1.65 -1.01
C VAL A 133 4.87 -0.93 -1.33
N HIS A 134 4.87 -0.01 -2.30
CA HIS A 134 3.68 0.73 -2.75
C HIS A 134 3.00 0.12 -3.99
N ALA A 135 3.52 -0.99 -4.52
CA ALA A 135 3.04 -1.66 -5.72
C ALA A 135 1.86 -2.62 -5.45
N ILE A 136 0.77 -2.08 -4.89
CA ILE A 136 -0.44 -2.85 -4.54
C ILE A 136 -1.51 -2.84 -5.65
N GLN A 137 -1.28 -2.09 -6.72
CA GLN A 137 -2.17 -1.95 -7.88
C GLN A 137 -2.49 -3.29 -8.59
N PRO A 138 -1.60 -4.30 -8.60
CA PRO A 138 -1.93 -5.60 -9.20
C PRO A 138 -3.21 -6.24 -8.61
N MET A 139 -3.54 -5.96 -7.35
CA MET A 139 -4.78 -6.45 -6.72
C MET A 139 -6.04 -5.85 -7.36
N ALA A 140 -5.98 -4.59 -7.82
CA ALA A 140 -7.09 -3.98 -8.55
C ALA A 140 -7.27 -4.65 -9.92
N GLY A 141 -6.16 -4.94 -10.60
CA GLY A 141 -6.17 -5.72 -11.85
C GLY A 141 -6.79 -7.10 -11.65
N GLN A 142 -6.40 -7.81 -10.57
CA GLN A 142 -6.92 -9.13 -10.23
C GLN A 142 -8.44 -9.17 -10.13
N LEU A 143 -9.05 -8.14 -9.52
CA LEU A 143 -10.51 -8.02 -9.39
C LEU A 143 -11.22 -7.85 -10.74
N ILE A 144 -10.52 -7.31 -11.75
CA ILE A 144 -11.09 -7.05 -13.09
C ILE A 144 -10.89 -8.25 -14.02
N HIS A 145 -9.65 -8.74 -14.15
CA HIS A 145 -9.30 -9.79 -15.11
C HIS A 145 -9.48 -11.21 -14.55
N GLY A 146 -9.65 -11.37 -13.23
CA GLY A 146 -9.97 -12.65 -12.58
C GLY A 146 -8.88 -13.73 -12.72
N LYS A 147 -7.62 -13.34 -12.88
CA LYS A 147 -6.48 -14.26 -13.07
C LYS A 147 -5.56 -14.24 -11.85
N PRO A 148 -4.83 -15.33 -11.55
CA PRO A 148 -3.80 -15.31 -10.52
C PRO A 148 -2.78 -14.20 -10.79
N ILE A 149 -2.31 -13.55 -9.72
CA ILE A 149 -1.27 -12.53 -9.78
C ILE A 149 -0.06 -12.95 -8.96
N ILE A 150 1.11 -12.42 -9.30
CA ILE A 150 2.29 -12.49 -8.43
C ILE A 150 2.28 -11.27 -7.49
N GLY A 151 2.36 -11.54 -6.18
CA GLY A 151 2.33 -10.48 -5.17
C GLY A 151 0.92 -10.12 -4.70
N GLY A 152 0.83 -8.97 -4.04
CA GLY A 152 -0.33 -8.47 -3.32
C GLY A 152 0.01 -8.07 -1.88
N TYR A 153 -1.01 -7.54 -1.22
CA TYR A 153 -0.97 -7.17 0.17
C TYR A 153 -2.08 -7.91 0.94
N ILE A 154 -1.69 -8.65 1.97
CA ILE A 154 -2.62 -9.25 2.94
C ILE A 154 -2.15 -8.93 4.36
N ALA A 155 -3.05 -9.02 5.34
CA ALA A 155 -2.75 -8.56 6.70
C ALA A 155 -1.58 -9.32 7.36
N ARG A 156 -1.46 -10.62 7.06
CA ARG A 156 -0.45 -11.54 7.61
C ARG A 156 -0.04 -12.55 6.56
N VAL A 157 1.26 -12.59 6.27
CA VAL A 157 1.87 -13.57 5.38
C VAL A 157 2.83 -14.42 6.24
N PRO A 158 2.76 -15.76 6.19
CA PRO A 158 3.75 -16.61 6.85
C PRO A 158 5.16 -16.34 6.33
N ASP A 159 6.17 -16.39 7.20
CA ASP A 159 7.57 -16.11 6.83
C ASP A 159 8.08 -17.01 5.68
N SER A 160 7.62 -18.27 5.66
CA SER A 160 7.94 -19.23 4.59
C SER A 160 7.55 -18.76 3.19
N ILE A 161 6.51 -17.94 3.06
CA ILE A 161 6.10 -17.36 1.77
C ILE A 161 7.09 -16.27 1.33
N PHE A 162 7.55 -15.43 2.26
CA PHE A 162 8.59 -14.46 1.95
C PHE A 162 9.88 -15.17 1.54
N ASP A 163 10.27 -16.23 2.25
CA ASP A 163 11.47 -17.00 1.93
C ASP A 163 11.35 -17.70 0.57
N TYR A 164 10.17 -18.25 0.25
CA TYR A 164 9.88 -18.80 -1.07
C TYR A 164 10.13 -17.75 -2.17
N TYR A 165 9.50 -16.57 -2.09
CA TYR A 165 9.67 -15.53 -3.11
C TYR A 165 11.10 -14.96 -3.19
N LYS A 166 11.84 -14.90 -2.07
CA LYS A 166 13.26 -14.50 -2.07
C LYS A 166 14.15 -15.56 -2.72
N SER A 167 13.80 -16.84 -2.58
CA SER A 167 14.57 -17.96 -3.12
C SER A 167 14.44 -18.12 -4.64
N LEU A 168 13.33 -17.63 -5.20
CA LEU A 168 13.10 -17.57 -6.64
C LEU A 168 14.14 -16.66 -7.32
N LYS A 169 14.85 -17.20 -8.31
CA LYS A 169 16.00 -16.53 -8.94
C LYS A 169 15.54 -15.36 -9.79
N PHE A 170 14.44 -15.52 -10.54
CA PHE A 170 13.92 -14.48 -11.42
C PHE A 170 12.99 -13.50 -10.69
N ILE A 171 11.98 -13.99 -9.96
CA ILE A 171 11.07 -13.13 -9.20
C ILE A 171 11.80 -12.39 -8.07
N GLY A 172 12.71 -13.05 -7.35
CA GLY A 172 13.53 -12.41 -6.33
C GLY A 172 14.50 -11.37 -6.90
N TYR A 173 15.01 -11.58 -8.12
CA TYR A 173 15.77 -10.58 -8.84
C TYR A 173 14.91 -9.36 -9.20
N LEU A 174 13.75 -9.58 -9.81
CA LEU A 174 12.81 -8.50 -10.17
C LEU A 174 12.45 -7.67 -8.95
N ALA A 175 12.13 -8.33 -7.83
CA ALA A 175 11.82 -7.66 -6.58
C ALA A 175 12.93 -6.71 -6.11
N LYS A 176 14.21 -7.06 -6.30
CA LYS A 176 15.34 -6.21 -5.89
C LYS A 176 15.50 -4.98 -6.78
N ILE A 177 15.33 -5.11 -8.09
CA ILE A 177 15.56 -4.00 -9.03
C ILE A 177 14.37 -3.04 -9.12
N ILE A 178 13.17 -3.46 -8.72
CA ILE A 178 11.99 -2.59 -8.71
C ILE A 178 11.79 -1.86 -7.39
N ASP A 179 12.43 -2.32 -6.31
CA ASP A 179 12.27 -1.73 -4.99
C ASP A 179 12.93 -0.35 -4.92
N LYS A 180 12.16 0.61 -4.43
CA LYS A 180 12.57 2.01 -4.21
C LYS A 180 12.60 2.36 -2.73
N GLY A 181 12.51 1.36 -1.86
CA GLY A 181 12.40 1.52 -0.42
C GLY A 181 11.01 1.93 0.04
N ASN A 182 10.86 1.96 1.36
CA ASN A 182 9.65 2.38 2.04
C ASN A 182 9.75 3.86 2.42
N TYR A 183 9.01 4.70 1.69
CA TYR A 183 8.99 6.15 1.89
C TYR A 183 7.56 6.66 1.90
N ASN A 184 7.35 7.89 2.36
CA ASN A 184 6.04 8.52 2.23
C ASN A 184 5.90 9.19 0.85
N PRO A 185 5.09 8.69 -0.08
CA PRO A 185 5.01 9.23 -1.44
C PRO A 185 4.47 10.67 -1.51
N LEU A 186 3.83 11.16 -0.45
CA LEU A 186 3.33 12.53 -0.37
C LEU A 186 4.36 13.53 0.19
N ARG A 187 5.46 13.05 0.79
CA ARG A 187 6.36 13.88 1.61
C ARG A 187 7.84 13.63 1.37
N GLU A 188 8.18 12.47 0.84
CA GLU A 188 9.55 12.00 0.68
C GLU A 188 9.76 11.58 -0.78
N LYS A 189 10.98 11.78 -1.28
CA LYS A 189 11.39 11.27 -2.58
C LYS A 189 11.68 9.78 -2.45
N SER A 190 11.38 9.03 -3.52
CA SER A 190 11.70 7.62 -3.58
C SER A 190 13.21 7.39 -3.46
N GLY A 191 13.61 6.24 -2.91
CA GLY A 191 14.99 5.78 -2.98
C GLY A 191 15.43 5.57 -4.43
N ASN A 192 16.75 5.48 -4.61
CA ASN A 192 17.33 5.14 -5.91
C ASN A 192 17.10 3.66 -6.22
N ILE A 193 16.75 3.39 -7.46
CA ILE A 193 16.67 2.02 -7.99
C ILE A 193 18.08 1.48 -8.19
N ASN A 194 18.35 0.31 -7.63
CA ASN A 194 19.57 -0.44 -7.91
C ASN A 194 19.36 -1.33 -9.14
N LEU A 195 19.60 -0.76 -10.33
CA LEU A 195 19.52 -1.52 -11.57
C LEU A 195 20.83 -2.26 -11.83
N PHE A 196 20.75 -3.58 -11.94
CA PHE A 196 21.86 -4.45 -12.31
C PHE A 196 21.33 -5.57 -13.24
N PRO A 197 22.15 -6.11 -14.15
CA PRO A 197 21.71 -7.14 -15.07
C PRO A 197 21.32 -8.43 -14.34
N TYR A 198 20.42 -9.20 -14.93
CA TYR A 198 20.03 -10.52 -14.46
C TYR A 198 21.27 -11.44 -14.41
N PRO A 199 21.67 -11.93 -13.22
CA PRO A 199 22.97 -12.58 -13.04
C PRO A 199 22.96 -14.08 -13.34
N TYR A 200 21.81 -14.66 -13.73
CA TYR A 200 21.66 -16.10 -13.95
C TYR A 200 21.43 -16.42 -15.43
N PRO A 201 21.64 -17.68 -15.86
CA PRO A 201 21.33 -18.11 -17.22
C PRO A 201 19.85 -17.91 -17.56
N ILE A 202 19.55 -17.45 -18.78
CA ILE A 202 18.19 -17.15 -19.25
C ILE A 202 17.21 -18.33 -19.10
N ASN A 203 17.70 -19.56 -19.23
CA ASN A 203 16.89 -20.78 -19.06
C ASN A 203 16.34 -20.92 -17.64
N THR A 204 17.05 -20.40 -16.64
CA THR A 204 16.57 -20.36 -15.26
C THR A 204 15.29 -19.55 -15.15
N ALA A 205 15.30 -18.34 -15.72
CA ALA A 205 14.12 -17.49 -15.76
C ALA A 205 12.98 -18.12 -16.59
N LYS A 206 13.28 -18.76 -17.73
CA LYS A 206 12.28 -19.48 -18.53
C LYS A 206 11.58 -20.59 -17.75
N ASN A 207 12.35 -21.42 -17.03
CA ASN A 207 11.81 -22.51 -16.22
C ASN A 207 10.96 -21.98 -15.07
N GLU A 208 11.41 -20.92 -14.40
CA GLU A 208 10.66 -20.28 -13.31
C GLU A 208 9.33 -19.69 -13.81
N ILE A 209 9.36 -18.96 -14.93
CA ILE A 209 8.17 -18.41 -15.61
C ILE A 209 7.17 -19.50 -15.96
N GLN A 210 7.66 -20.64 -16.48
CA GLN A 210 6.83 -21.79 -16.80
C GLN A 210 6.23 -22.42 -15.53
N SER A 211 7.02 -22.59 -14.47
CA SER A 211 6.57 -23.18 -13.20
C SER A 211 5.48 -22.36 -12.51
N LEU A 212 5.57 -21.02 -12.62
CA LEU A 212 4.59 -20.08 -12.09
C LEU A 212 3.43 -19.80 -13.06
N ASN A 213 3.43 -20.46 -14.23
CA ASN A 213 2.45 -20.28 -15.30
C ASN A 213 2.26 -18.81 -15.69
N ILE A 214 3.35 -18.03 -15.74
CA ILE A 214 3.30 -16.61 -16.10
C ILE A 214 3.11 -16.49 -17.61
N LYS A 215 1.93 -16.01 -18.02
CA LYS A 215 1.57 -15.82 -19.44
C LYS A 215 1.48 -14.35 -19.84
N TYR A 216 1.19 -13.48 -18.89
CA TYR A 216 0.98 -12.06 -19.11
C TYR A 216 1.90 -11.26 -18.20
N VAL A 217 2.55 -10.25 -18.75
CA VAL A 217 3.36 -9.30 -18.01
C VAL A 217 2.82 -7.90 -18.28
N ILE A 218 2.45 -7.19 -17.21
CA ILE A 218 2.07 -5.78 -17.30
C ILE A 218 3.25 -4.97 -16.77
N LEU A 219 3.99 -4.32 -17.67
CA LEU A 219 5.20 -3.59 -17.33
C LEU A 219 4.95 -2.09 -17.37
N LYS A 220 5.17 -1.43 -16.23
CA LYS A 220 5.26 0.02 -16.15
C LYS A 220 6.48 0.52 -16.95
N ASN A 221 6.29 1.50 -17.82
CA ASN A 221 7.16 1.88 -18.93
C ASN A 221 7.78 3.29 -18.80
N ASP A 222 7.59 3.95 -17.66
CA ASP A 222 8.16 5.25 -17.28
C ASP A 222 9.17 5.10 -16.13
N GLU A 223 9.76 3.91 -15.97
CA GLU A 223 10.68 3.57 -14.89
C GLU A 223 12.09 3.29 -15.43
N LYS A 224 13.13 3.51 -14.60
CA LYS A 224 14.53 3.31 -15.05
C LYS A 224 14.83 1.88 -15.52
N TYR A 225 14.11 0.89 -14.98
CA TYR A 225 14.25 -0.52 -15.35
C TYR A 225 13.46 -0.91 -16.61
N SER A 226 12.56 -0.06 -17.12
CA SER A 226 11.57 -0.46 -18.13
C SER A 226 12.21 -0.95 -19.43
N ASN A 227 13.13 -0.18 -20.02
CA ASN A 227 13.79 -0.54 -21.27
C ASN A 227 14.58 -1.85 -21.16
N TYR A 228 15.29 -2.01 -20.03
CA TYR A 228 16.03 -3.23 -19.74
C TYR A 228 15.08 -4.45 -19.65
N LEU A 229 13.99 -4.31 -18.89
CA LEU A 229 13.01 -5.39 -18.73
C LEU A 229 12.26 -5.74 -20.01
N VAL A 230 11.95 -4.76 -20.87
CA VAL A 230 11.35 -5.03 -22.19
C VAL A 230 12.26 -5.96 -23.00
N ASN A 231 13.58 -5.70 -23.02
CA ASN A 231 14.53 -6.54 -23.74
C ASN A 231 14.67 -7.93 -23.11
N LEU A 232 14.77 -7.99 -21.79
CA LEU A 232 14.83 -9.26 -21.06
C LEU A 232 13.58 -10.12 -21.32
N PHE A 233 12.38 -9.53 -21.30
CA PHE A 233 11.15 -10.27 -21.59
C PHE A 233 11.04 -10.71 -23.06
N LYS A 234 11.60 -9.94 -24.01
CA LYS A 234 11.71 -10.39 -25.40
C LYS A 234 12.60 -11.63 -25.52
N GLU A 235 13.76 -11.67 -24.86
CA GLU A 235 14.63 -12.86 -24.82
C GLU A 235 13.97 -14.08 -24.15
N LEU A 236 13.06 -13.83 -23.21
CA LEU A 236 12.22 -14.84 -22.56
C LEU A 236 11.04 -15.31 -23.42
N GLY A 237 10.86 -14.71 -24.62
CA GLY A 237 9.84 -15.07 -25.60
C GLY A 237 8.50 -14.36 -25.43
N PHE A 238 8.44 -13.25 -24.68
CA PHE A 238 7.24 -12.44 -24.59
C PHE A 238 7.19 -11.41 -25.72
N VAL A 239 5.99 -11.21 -26.27
CA VAL A 239 5.74 -10.23 -27.34
C VAL A 239 4.82 -9.14 -26.82
N GLN A 240 5.10 -7.89 -27.18
CA GLN A 240 4.21 -6.77 -26.84
C GLN A 240 2.86 -6.93 -27.56
N ARG A 241 1.77 -6.96 -26.80
CA ARG A 241 0.40 -7.12 -27.30
C ARG A 241 -0.40 -5.82 -27.29
N GLN A 242 -0.16 -4.96 -26.29
CA GLN A 242 -0.90 -3.70 -26.11
C GLN A 242 -0.06 -2.69 -25.33
N ARG A 243 -0.41 -1.41 -25.45
CA ARG A 243 0.13 -0.30 -24.66
C ARG A 243 -1.03 0.58 -24.17
N GLU A 244 -0.93 1.05 -22.94
CA GLU A 244 -1.87 2.00 -22.34
C GLU A 244 -1.11 2.95 -21.43
N ILE A 245 -1.13 4.25 -21.75
CA ILE A 245 -0.47 5.30 -20.97
C ILE A 245 1.02 4.92 -20.74
N ASN A 246 1.38 4.61 -19.50
CA ASN A 246 2.70 4.24 -19.02
C ASN A 246 2.83 2.73 -18.79
N TYR A 247 1.98 1.89 -19.38
CA TYR A 247 2.02 0.43 -19.22
C TYR A 247 2.09 -0.28 -20.57
N LEU A 248 2.86 -1.37 -20.60
CA LEU A 248 2.99 -2.30 -21.70
C LEU A 248 2.45 -3.66 -21.28
N LEU A 249 1.60 -4.24 -22.11
CA LEU A 249 1.22 -5.64 -21.99
C LEU A 249 2.14 -6.48 -22.86
N LEU A 250 2.88 -7.39 -22.24
CA LEU A 250 3.67 -8.42 -22.90
C LEU A 250 2.99 -9.77 -22.67
N GLY A 251 2.80 -10.56 -23.73
CA GLY A 251 2.12 -11.85 -23.66
C GLY A 251 2.92 -12.93 -24.38
N LYS A 252 2.85 -14.15 -23.84
CA LYS A 252 3.38 -15.35 -24.46
C LYS A 252 2.28 -16.07 -25.22
#